data_AF-A0A6P0TWX3-F1
#
_entry.id   AF-A0A6P0TWX3-F1
#
_cell.length_a   1.000
_cell.length_b   1.000
_cell.length_c   1.000
_cell.angle_alpha   90.00
_cell.angle_beta   90.00
_cell.angle_gamma   90.00
#
_symmetry.space_group_name_H-M   'P 1'
#
loop_
_entity.id
_entity.type
_entity.pdbx_description
1 polymer ?
#
loop_
_entity_poly.entity_id
_entity_poly.type
_entity_poly.pdbx_seq_one_letter_code
_entity_poly.pdbx_strand_id
1 'polypeptide(L)'
;MTISTSEKLSLDWSIIGFMAFLHIGALFALFPSNFSWTAVGLALLLHWITGGLGITLGFHRMVTHRSFKTPKWLEYFLVFCGT
;
A
#
# COMPACT_ATOMS: atom_id res chain seq x y z
N MET A 1 36.37 -5.47 4.53
CA MET A 1 35.43 -4.33 4.36
C MET A 1 35.47 -3.90 2.91
N THR A 2 34.45 -4.20 2.12
CA THR A 2 34.30 -3.65 0.77
C THR A 2 33.60 -2.30 0.89
N ILE A 3 34.31 -1.21 0.56
CA ILE A 3 33.72 0.13 0.53
C ILE A 3 32.80 0.17 -0.69
N SER A 4 31.48 0.09 -0.48
CA SER A 4 30.49 0.29 -1.54
C SER A 4 30.40 1.78 -1.82
N THR A 5 30.91 2.22 -2.96
CA THR A 5 30.68 3.59 -3.44
C THR A 5 29.20 3.72 -3.75
N SER A 6 28.46 4.51 -2.97
CA SER A 6 27.04 4.78 -3.23
C SER A 6 26.95 5.67 -4.47
N GLU A 7 26.47 5.12 -5.57
CA GLU A 7 26.10 5.96 -6.71
C GLU A 7 25.00 6.94 -6.30
N LYS A 8 25.12 8.18 -6.76
CA LYS A 8 24.14 9.22 -6.50
C LYS A 8 23.00 9.03 -7.48
N LEU A 9 21.94 8.37 -7.04
CA LEU A 9 20.73 8.17 -7.85
C LEU A 9 20.12 9.52 -8.25
N SER A 10 19.79 9.65 -9.54
CA SER A 10 19.05 10.80 -10.05
C SER A 10 17.62 10.81 -9.49
N LEU A 11 17.09 12.00 -9.22
CA LEU A 11 15.71 12.15 -8.77
C LEU A 11 14.74 11.84 -9.92
N ASP A 12 13.78 10.94 -9.67
CA ASP A 12 12.66 10.72 -10.57
C ASP A 12 11.56 11.75 -10.28
N TRP A 13 11.60 12.84 -11.04
CA TRP A 13 10.64 13.93 -10.91
C TRP A 13 9.20 13.53 -11.23
N SER A 14 8.97 12.46 -11.99
CA SER A 14 7.62 11.97 -12.31
C SER A 14 7.00 11.32 -11.07
N ILE A 15 7.76 10.45 -10.39
CA ILE A 15 7.33 9.81 -9.14
C ILE A 15 7.16 10.86 -8.05
N ILE A 16 8.14 11.77 -7.91
CA ILE A 16 8.07 12.84 -6.90
C ILE A 16 6.83 13.71 -7.12
N GLY A 17 6.59 14.15 -8.36
CA GLY A 17 5.42 14.96 -8.71
C GLY A 17 4.10 14.23 -8.41
N PHE A 18 3.99 12.97 -8.82
CA PHE A 18 2.80 12.14 -8.57
C PHE A 18 2.54 11.94 -7.06
N MET A 19 3.58 11.60 -6.30
CA MET A 19 3.46 11.42 -4.85
C MET A 19 3.11 12.74 -4.16
N ALA A 20 3.77 13.85 -4.51
CA ALA A 20 3.46 15.17 -3.94
C ALA A 20 1.99 15.56 -4.22
N PHE A 21 1.52 15.35 -5.46
CA PHE A 21 0.13 15.61 -5.84
C PHE A 21 -0.86 14.80 -4.99
N LEU A 22 -0.63 13.49 -4.83
CA LEU A 22 -1.50 12.64 -3.99
C LEU A 22 -1.55 13.11 -2.53
N HIS A 23 -0.40 13.46 -1.94
CA HIS A 23 -0.34 13.89 -0.54
C HIS A 23 -0.97 15.27 -0.31
N ILE A 24 -0.75 16.22 -1.22
CA ILE A 24 -1.44 17.52 -1.18
C ILE A 24 -2.94 17.34 -1.35
N GLY A 25 -3.37 16.44 -2.26
CA GLY A 25 -4.77 16.05 -2.42
C GLY A 25 -5.38 15.46 -1.14
N ALA A 26 -4.63 14.66 -0.38
CA ALA A 26 -5.12 14.09 0.89
C ALA A 26 -5.41 15.16 1.96
N LEU A 27 -4.72 16.31 1.94
CA LEU A 27 -4.97 17.41 2.88
C LEU A 27 -6.39 17.99 2.74
N PHE A 28 -7.06 17.80 1.60
CA PHE A 28 -8.44 18.25 1.43
C PHE A 28 -9.43 17.56 2.37
N ALA A 29 -9.08 16.42 2.96
CA ALA A 29 -9.88 15.78 3.99
C ALA A 29 -9.99 16.61 5.28
N LEU A 30 -9.08 17.59 5.50
CA LEU A 30 -9.09 18.48 6.67
C LEU A 30 -10.13 19.60 6.56
N PHE A 31 -10.68 19.85 5.37
CA PHE A 31 -11.77 20.80 5.22
C PHE A 31 -13.05 20.23 5.85
N PRO A 32 -13.75 20.98 6.72
CA PRO A 32 -14.96 20.48 7.39
C PRO A 32 -16.05 19.98 6.44
N SER A 33 -16.15 20.56 5.24
CA SER A 33 -17.11 20.14 4.21
C SER A 33 -16.83 18.75 3.64
N ASN A 34 -15.60 18.26 3.76
CA ASN A 34 -15.11 17.04 3.13
C ASN A 34 -14.84 15.92 4.15
N PHE A 35 -15.00 16.20 5.44
CA PHE A 35 -14.69 15.26 6.52
C PHE A 35 -15.91 14.40 6.89
N SER A 36 -15.69 13.10 7.10
CA SER A 36 -16.71 12.17 7.56
C SER A 36 -16.10 11.05 8.39
N TRP A 37 -16.63 10.82 9.60
CA TRP A 37 -16.23 9.70 10.44
C TRP A 37 -16.48 8.34 9.79
N THR A 38 -17.52 8.24 8.96
CA THR A 38 -17.79 7.03 8.17
C THR A 38 -16.67 6.77 7.17
N ALA A 39 -16.15 7.82 6.52
CA ALA A 39 -15.02 7.71 5.61
C ALA A 39 -13.73 7.31 6.33
N VAL A 40 -13.50 7.81 7.56
CA VAL A 40 -12.38 7.37 8.40
C VAL A 40 -12.47 5.88 8.73
N GLY A 41 -13.66 5.41 9.14
CA GLY A 41 -13.90 3.99 9.41
C GLY A 41 -13.64 3.11 8.18
N LEU A 42 -14.12 3.54 7.00
CA LEU A 42 -13.87 2.85 5.74
C LEU A 42 -12.38 2.85 5.37
N ALA A 43 -11.67 3.97 5.56
CA ALA A 43 -10.24 4.07 5.27
C ALA A 43 -9.43 3.07 6.12
N LEU A 44 -9.73 2.95 7.42
CA LEU A 44 -9.08 1.99 8.30
C LEU A 44 -9.39 0.54 7.91
N LEU A 45 -10.66 0.24 7.62
CA LEU A 45 -11.09 -1.09 7.20
C LEU A 45 -10.41 -1.50 5.89
N LEU A 46 -10.44 -0.62 4.88
CA LEU A 46 -9.82 -0.87 3.59
C LEU A 46 -8.31 -0.99 3.72
N HIS A 47 -7.66 -0.16 4.55
CA HIS A 47 -6.22 -0.29 4.80
C HIS A 47 -5.85 -1.64 5.41
N TRP A 48 -6.65 -2.14 6.36
CA TRP A 48 -6.43 -3.45 6.95
C TRP A 48 -6.65 -4.58 5.92
N ILE A 49 -7.67 -4.49 5.08
CA ILE A 49 -7.94 -5.47 4.02
C ILE A 49 -6.80 -5.45 2.97
N THR A 50 -6.45 -4.29 2.42
CA THR A 50 -5.51 -4.23 1.30
C THR A 50 -4.06 -4.37 1.75
N GLY A 51 -3.64 -3.66 2.79
CA GLY A 51 -2.28 -3.74 3.33
C GLY A 51 -2.05 -5.00 4.18
N GLY A 52 -2.98 -5.30 5.08
CA GLY A 52 -2.89 -6.44 6.00
C GLY A 52 -3.14 -7.78 5.31
N LEU A 53 -4.32 -7.96 4.72
CA LEU A 53 -4.66 -9.23 4.07
C LEU A 53 -3.98 -9.33 2.70
N GLY A 54 -4.04 -8.28 1.88
CA GLY A 54 -3.50 -8.28 0.52
C GLY A 54 -1.96 -8.31 0.47
N ILE A 55 -1.31 -7.24 0.91
CA ILE A 55 0.15 -7.12 0.80
C ILE A 55 0.87 -8.07 1.76
N THR A 56 0.57 -8.03 3.05
CA THR A 56 1.36 -8.77 4.05
C THR A 56 1.03 -10.27 4.09
N LEU A 57 -0.24 -10.66 4.18
CA LEU A 57 -0.61 -12.08 4.15
C LEU A 57 -0.55 -12.65 2.72
N GLY A 58 -1.12 -11.96 1.74
CA GLY A 58 -1.21 -12.39 0.34
C GLY A 58 0.14 -12.37 -0.39
N PHE A 59 0.58 -11.19 -0.84
CA PHE A 59 1.78 -11.09 -1.66
C PHE A 59 3.07 -11.48 -0.94
N HIS A 60 3.27 -11.00 0.29
CA HIS A 60 4.52 -11.21 1.01
C HIS A 60 4.63 -12.64 1.57
N ARG A 61 3.68 -13.07 2.42
CA ARG A 61 3.79 -14.37 3.11
C ARG A 61 3.38 -15.57 2.27
N MET A 62 2.29 -15.47 1.50
CA MET A 62 1.74 -16.60 0.74
C MET A 62 2.40 -16.74 -0.64
N VAL A 63 2.44 -15.67 -1.45
CA VAL A 63 2.99 -15.75 -2.82
C VAL A 63 4.51 -15.74 -2.83
N THR A 64 5.14 -14.78 -2.16
CA THR A 64 6.60 -14.59 -2.20
C THR A 64 7.32 -15.64 -1.35
N HIS A 65 6.96 -15.76 -0.06
CA HIS A 65 7.64 -16.68 0.85
C HIS A 65 7.04 -18.09 0.92
N ARG A 66 5.85 -18.32 0.38
CA ARG A 66 5.17 -19.64 0.39
C ARG A 66 5.10 -20.26 1.80
N SER A 67 4.92 -19.41 2.81
CA SER A 67 4.94 -19.81 4.23
C SER A 67 3.73 -20.65 4.67
N PHE A 68 2.63 -20.62 3.93
CA PHE A 68 1.43 -21.43 4.15
C PHE A 68 0.67 -21.65 2.85
N LYS A 69 -0.32 -22.55 2.88
CA LYS A 69 -1.23 -22.84 1.75
C LYS A 69 -2.67 -22.56 2.17
N THR A 70 -3.49 -22.10 1.24
CA THR A 70 -4.93 -21.86 1.42
C THR A 70 -5.73 -22.54 0.31
N PRO A 71 -7.04 -22.75 0.48
CA PRO A 71 -7.91 -23.13 -0.62
C PRO A 71 -7.83 -22.09 -1.75
N LYS A 72 -7.94 -22.54 -3.01
CA LYS A 72 -7.64 -21.70 -4.18
C LYS A 72 -8.49 -20.42 -4.27
N TRP A 73 -9.74 -20.47 -3.82
CA TRP A 73 -10.62 -19.28 -3.78
C TRP A 73 -10.09 -18.21 -2.83
N LEU A 74 -9.55 -18.61 -1.67
CA LEU A 74 -9.00 -17.69 -0.67
C LEU A 74 -7.65 -17.14 -1.13
N GLU A 75 -6.84 -17.96 -1.80
CA GLU A 75 -5.61 -17.50 -2.45
C GLU A 75 -5.88 -16.36 -3.43
N TYR A 76 -6.87 -16.53 -4.33
CA TYR A 76 -7.26 -15.48 -5.27
C TYR A 76 -7.85 -14.25 -4.59
N PHE A 77 -8.66 -14.43 -3.55
CA PHE A 77 -9.18 -13.30 -2.78
C PHE A 77 -8.06 -12.47 -2.14
N LEU A 78 -7.09 -13.12 -1.48
CA LEU A 78 -5.97 -12.43 -0.84
C LEU A 78 -5.08 -11.71 -1.88
N VAL A 79 -4.84 -12.31 -3.04
CA VAL A 79 -4.10 -11.65 -4.13
C VAL A 79 -4.86 -10.45 -4.68
N PHE A 80 -6.17 -10.58 -4.87
CA PHE A 80 -7.02 -9.48 -5.32
C PHE A 80 -6.99 -8.32 -4.35
N CYS A 81 -7.07 -8.56 -3.04
CA CYS A 81 -6.96 -7.50 -2.03
C CYS A 81 -5.62 -6.74 -2.08
N GLY A 82 -4.54 -7.34 -2.60
CA GLY A 82 -3.24 -6.69 -2.71
C GLY A 82 -3.06 -5.84 -3.97
N THR A 83 -3.97 -5.96 -4.94
CA THR A 83 -3.90 -5.25 -6.24
C THR A 83 -4.52 -3.86 -6.12
#